data_AF-A0A5N6KXN7-F1
#
_entry.id   AF-A0A5N6KXN7-F1
#
_cell.length_a   1.000
_cell.length_b   1.000
_cell.length_c   1.000
_cell.angle_alpha   90.00
_cell.angle_beta   90.00
_cell.angle_gamma   90.00
#
_symmetry.space_group_name_H-M   'P 1'
#
loop_
_entity.id
_entity.type
_entity.pdbx_description
1 polymer ?
#
loop_
_entity_poly.entity_id
_entity_poly.type
_entity_poly.pdbx_seq_one_letter_code
_entity_poly.pdbx_strand_id
1 'polypeptide(L)'
;MTDQTTPALVQRATQNGDCAGVRAALAAAGDDLEIVSCTAALADAVQGNHVSVAAILLEHGLKLQTSHLRTAVQGRRFEMLQMFLGHGWEINRPLGKSTPPALDHGADPDAACDAGVTPLSSAVECGQLSVIRKLLDRVEDASHGYLLHRVVHRTASHRMDVVKLLLDRGAPVNQVMY
;
A
#
# COMPACT_ATOMS: atom_id res chain seq x y z
N MET A 1 -33.32 26.87 5.32
CA MET A 1 -33.00 25.71 6.18
C MET A 1 -32.54 24.61 5.25
N THR A 2 -31.22 24.50 5.08
CA THR A 2 -30.63 23.59 4.09
C THR A 2 -30.70 22.17 4.59
N ASP A 3 -31.47 21.36 3.90
CA ASP A 3 -31.53 19.91 4.00
C ASP A 3 -30.13 19.37 3.66
N GLN A 4 -29.27 19.19 4.66
CA GLN A 4 -28.00 18.50 4.45
C GLN A 4 -28.35 17.02 4.43
N THR A 5 -28.38 16.46 3.23
CA THR A 5 -28.51 15.02 3.05
C THR A 5 -27.46 14.31 3.92
N THR A 6 -27.85 13.20 4.55
CA THR A 6 -27.00 12.37 5.40
C THR A 6 -25.59 12.05 4.82
N PRO A 7 -25.38 11.85 3.50
CA PRO A 7 -24.05 11.59 2.97
C PRO A 7 -23.11 12.81 2.98
N ALA A 8 -23.64 14.04 2.86
CA ALA A 8 -22.83 15.26 2.92
C ALA A 8 -22.28 15.52 4.33
N LEU A 9 -23.06 15.16 5.36
CA LEU A 9 -22.65 15.25 6.76
C LEU A 9 -21.53 14.25 7.08
N VAL A 10 -21.67 13.00 6.63
CA VAL A 10 -20.62 11.97 6.75
C VAL A 10 -19.33 12.48 6.10
N GLN A 11 -19.41 12.93 4.85
CA GLN A 11 -18.22 13.37 4.13
C GLN A 11 -17.51 14.54 4.82
N ARG A 12 -18.26 15.55 5.27
CA ARG A 12 -17.67 16.71 5.97
C ARG A 12 -17.05 16.33 7.31
N ALA A 13 -17.70 15.49 8.10
CA ALA A 13 -17.15 14.99 9.36
C ALA A 13 -15.86 14.19 9.10
N THR A 14 -15.85 13.38 8.04
CA THR A 14 -14.70 12.58 7.61
C THR A 14 -13.51 13.46 7.22
N GLN A 15 -13.73 14.49 6.40
CA GLN A 15 -12.68 15.43 5.97
C GLN A 15 -12.04 16.17 7.16
N ASN A 16 -12.84 16.48 8.17
CA ASN A 16 -12.39 17.16 9.38
C ASN A 16 -11.77 16.22 10.43
N GLY A 17 -11.81 14.90 10.23
CA GLY A 17 -11.33 13.92 11.21
C GLY A 17 -12.24 13.78 12.45
N ASP A 18 -13.51 14.22 12.36
CA ASP A 18 -14.45 14.21 13.47
C ASP A 18 -15.05 12.82 13.70
N CYS A 19 -14.46 12.07 14.64
CA CYS A 19 -14.90 10.72 14.99
C CYS A 19 -16.32 10.68 15.55
N ALA A 20 -16.71 11.69 16.34
CA ALA A 20 -18.03 11.74 16.96
C ALA A 20 -19.10 12.04 15.90
N GLY A 21 -18.81 13.00 15.02
CA GLY A 21 -19.66 13.33 13.88
C GLY A 21 -19.85 12.15 12.93
N VAL A 22 -18.79 11.39 12.62
CA VAL A 22 -18.89 10.20 11.77
C VAL A 22 -19.73 9.11 12.43
N ARG A 23 -19.54 8.82 13.72
CA ARG A 23 -20.38 7.82 14.43
C ARG A 23 -21.85 8.21 14.48
N ALA A 24 -22.13 9.48 14.78
CA ALA A 24 -23.50 9.99 14.81
C ALA A 24 -24.16 9.91 13.42
N ALA A 25 -23.41 10.25 12.38
CA ALA A 25 -23.91 10.21 11.01
C ALA A 25 -24.13 8.77 10.52
N LEU A 26 -23.25 7.83 10.85
CA LEU A 26 -23.42 6.40 10.55
C LEU A 26 -24.63 5.81 11.30
N ALA A 27 -24.82 6.18 12.57
CA ALA A 27 -25.99 5.75 13.34
C ALA A 27 -27.31 6.31 12.79
N ALA A 28 -27.30 7.55 12.29
CA ALA A 28 -28.48 8.19 11.72
C ALA A 28 -28.83 7.67 10.32
N ALA A 29 -27.85 7.18 9.56
CA ALA A 29 -28.04 6.74 8.18
C ALA A 29 -28.55 5.30 8.03
N GLY A 30 -28.33 4.41 9.02
CA GLY A 30 -28.81 3.03 8.95
C GLY A 30 -28.41 2.30 7.65
N ASP A 31 -29.38 1.63 7.01
CA ASP A 31 -29.21 0.94 5.71
C ASP A 31 -29.30 1.88 4.49
N ASP A 32 -29.70 3.15 4.68
CA ASP A 32 -29.90 4.14 3.59
C ASP A 32 -28.58 4.78 3.13
N LEU A 33 -27.44 4.29 3.63
CA LEU A 33 -26.14 4.85 3.30
C LEU A 33 -25.74 4.45 1.87
N GLU A 34 -25.77 5.42 0.96
CA GLU A 34 -25.33 5.20 -0.41
C GLU A 34 -23.90 4.63 -0.44
N ILE A 35 -23.73 3.47 -1.08
CA ILE A 35 -22.45 2.78 -1.22
C ILE A 35 -21.37 3.72 -1.77
N VAL A 36 -21.73 4.63 -2.68
CA VAL A 36 -20.83 5.60 -3.29
C VAL A 36 -20.30 6.61 -2.25
N SER A 37 -21.16 7.15 -1.39
CA SER A 37 -20.76 8.07 -0.31
C SER A 37 -19.84 7.39 0.70
N CYS A 38 -20.10 6.12 1.03
CA CYS A 38 -19.26 5.31 1.92
C CYS A 38 -17.83 5.15 1.38
N THR A 39 -17.72 4.79 0.10
CA THR A 39 -16.41 4.59 -0.55
C THR A 39 -15.62 5.89 -0.63
N ALA A 40 -16.28 7.01 -0.91
CA ALA A 40 -15.65 8.34 -0.89
C ALA A 40 -15.20 8.75 0.52
N ALA A 41 -16.01 8.46 1.55
CA ALA A 41 -15.67 8.77 2.94
C ALA A 41 -14.41 8.02 3.39
N LEU A 42 -14.28 6.72 3.10
CA LEU A 42 -13.05 6.01 3.44
C LEU A 42 -11.84 6.55 2.66
N ALA A 43 -12.00 6.88 1.38
CA ALA A 43 -10.93 7.50 0.59
C ALA A 43 -10.49 8.86 1.18
N ASP A 44 -11.44 9.71 1.57
CA ASP A 44 -11.19 11.02 2.20
C ASP A 44 -10.49 10.87 3.56
N ALA A 45 -10.95 9.92 4.41
CA ALA A 45 -10.32 9.63 5.70
C ALA A 45 -8.87 9.18 5.51
N VAL A 46 -8.65 8.29 4.55
CA VAL A 46 -7.31 7.79 4.22
C VAL A 46 -6.46 8.94 3.71
N GLN A 47 -6.94 9.72 2.73
CA GLN A 47 -6.24 10.87 2.17
C GLN A 47 -5.87 11.93 3.23
N GLY A 48 -6.76 12.18 4.18
CA GLY A 48 -6.53 13.07 5.33
C GLY A 48 -5.64 12.49 6.43
N ASN A 49 -5.24 11.21 6.34
CA ASN A 49 -4.56 10.46 7.39
C ASN A 49 -5.34 10.42 8.72
N HIS A 50 -6.67 10.40 8.65
CA HIS A 50 -7.56 10.32 9.81
C HIS A 50 -7.73 8.86 10.26
N VAL A 51 -6.72 8.30 10.93
CA VAL A 51 -6.65 6.87 11.30
C VAL A 51 -7.89 6.39 12.04
N SER A 52 -8.32 7.12 13.07
CA SER A 52 -9.49 6.76 13.89
C SER A 52 -10.80 6.76 13.09
N VAL A 53 -10.96 7.72 12.17
CA VAL A 53 -12.13 7.78 11.29
C VAL A 53 -12.12 6.60 10.31
N ALA A 54 -10.96 6.32 9.71
CA ALA A 54 -10.82 5.17 8.81
C ALA A 54 -11.10 3.85 9.54
N ALA A 55 -10.65 3.69 10.79
CA ALA A 55 -10.94 2.51 11.61
C ALA A 55 -12.44 2.34 11.85
N ILE A 56 -13.15 3.40 12.26
CA ILE A 56 -14.61 3.37 12.44
C ILE A 56 -15.31 2.93 11.16
N LEU A 57 -14.89 3.46 10.01
CA LEU A 57 -15.47 3.10 8.72
C LEU A 57 -15.25 1.61 8.38
N LEU A 58 -14.07 1.06 8.67
CA LEU A 58 -13.78 -0.37 8.47
C LEU A 58 -14.56 -1.27 9.44
N GLU A 59 -14.73 -0.85 10.70
CA GLU A 59 -15.55 -1.57 11.70
C GLU A 59 -17.02 -1.67 11.27
N HIS A 60 -17.52 -0.67 10.54
CA HIS A 60 -18.85 -0.67 9.94
C HIS A 60 -18.96 -1.51 8.64
N GLY A 61 -17.93 -2.30 8.30
CA GLY A 61 -17.98 -3.27 7.21
C GLY A 61 -17.56 -2.74 5.84
N LEU A 62 -17.04 -1.52 5.76
CA LEU A 62 -16.47 -1.02 4.50
C LEU A 62 -15.23 -1.85 4.13
N LYS A 63 -15.14 -2.26 2.87
CA LYS A 63 -14.02 -3.07 2.38
C LYS A 63 -12.82 -2.20 2.04
N LEU A 64 -11.65 -2.61 2.52
CA LEU A 64 -10.38 -2.07 2.03
C LEU A 64 -10.24 -2.30 0.53
N GLN A 65 -9.84 -1.24 -0.17
CA GLN A 65 -9.57 -1.25 -1.60
C GLN A 65 -8.09 -0.98 -1.82
N THR A 66 -7.57 -1.45 -2.93
CA THR A 66 -6.17 -1.26 -3.30
C THR A 66 -5.77 0.20 -3.44
N SER A 67 -6.73 1.07 -3.80
CA SER A 67 -6.53 2.53 -3.81
C SER A 67 -6.21 3.08 -2.42
N HIS A 68 -6.90 2.65 -1.37
CA HIS A 68 -6.65 3.06 0.02
C HIS A 68 -5.23 2.68 0.46
N LEU A 69 -4.83 1.44 0.16
CA LEU A 69 -3.50 0.92 0.45
C LEU A 69 -2.42 1.74 -0.27
N ARG A 70 -2.59 1.96 -1.59
CA ARG A 70 -1.65 2.72 -2.39
C ARG A 70 -1.47 4.15 -1.86
N THR A 71 -2.56 4.84 -1.52
CA THR A 71 -2.48 6.20 -0.97
C THR A 71 -1.76 6.21 0.38
N ALA A 72 -2.03 5.25 1.26
CA ALA A 72 -1.36 5.15 2.56
C ALA A 72 0.14 4.84 2.44
N VAL A 73 0.53 3.92 1.54
CA VAL A 73 1.93 3.58 1.26
C VAL A 73 2.68 4.78 0.68
N GLN A 74 2.11 5.43 -0.34
CA GLN A 74 2.72 6.63 -0.96
C GLN A 74 2.87 7.78 0.03
N GLY A 75 1.88 7.96 0.90
CA GLY A 75 1.89 8.95 1.98
C GLY A 75 2.75 8.56 3.18
N ARG A 76 3.39 7.38 3.20
CA ARG A 76 4.18 6.84 4.34
C ARG A 76 3.41 6.89 5.66
N ARG A 77 2.12 6.56 5.62
CA ARG A 77 1.21 6.63 6.78
C ARG A 77 1.32 5.37 7.63
N PHE A 78 2.43 5.23 8.37
CA PHE A 78 2.75 4.00 9.11
C PHE A 78 1.64 3.54 10.07
N GLU A 79 1.06 4.46 10.84
CA GLU A 79 -0.02 4.14 11.79
C GLU A 79 -1.30 3.67 11.07
N MET A 80 -1.62 4.29 9.94
CA MET A 80 -2.75 3.87 9.10
C MET A 80 -2.52 2.50 8.46
N LEU A 81 -1.28 2.23 8.00
CA LEU A 81 -0.91 0.92 7.46
C LEU A 81 -0.99 -0.16 8.54
N GLN A 82 -0.51 0.13 9.75
CA GLN A 82 -0.64 -0.78 10.89
C GLN A 82 -2.12 -1.05 11.22
N MET A 83 -2.96 -0.01 11.19
CA MET A 83 -4.40 -0.17 11.36
C MET A 83 -4.99 -1.07 10.27
N PHE A 84 -4.63 -0.90 9.00
CA PHE A 84 -5.10 -1.77 7.92
C PHE A 84 -4.73 -3.24 8.11
N LEU A 85 -3.53 -3.54 8.64
CA LEU A 85 -3.14 -4.92 8.97
C LEU A 85 -4.09 -5.53 10.01
N GLY A 86 -4.52 -4.75 11.00
CA GLY A 86 -5.52 -5.16 11.98
C GLY A 86 -6.93 -5.36 11.41
N HIS A 87 -7.25 -4.72 10.29
CA HIS A 87 -8.56 -4.78 9.61
C HIS A 87 -8.53 -5.66 8.34
N GLY A 88 -7.69 -6.70 8.31
CA GLY A 88 -7.72 -7.74 7.28
C GLY A 88 -6.95 -7.41 5.99
N TRP A 89 -6.03 -6.44 6.02
CA TRP A 89 -5.11 -6.25 4.91
C TRP A 89 -4.10 -7.40 4.79
N GLU A 90 -4.15 -8.11 3.66
CA GLU A 90 -3.13 -9.08 3.27
C GLU A 90 -1.88 -8.38 2.72
N ILE A 91 -0.84 -8.23 3.55
CA ILE A 91 0.37 -7.45 3.22
C ILE A 91 1.12 -7.96 1.98
N ASN A 92 1.04 -9.27 1.68
CA ASN A 92 1.70 -9.91 0.55
C ASN A 92 0.85 -9.92 -0.74
N ARG A 93 -0.37 -9.39 -0.70
CA ARG A 93 -1.20 -9.29 -1.90
C ARG A 93 -0.73 -8.12 -2.77
N PRO A 94 -0.58 -8.30 -4.09
CA PRO A 94 -0.10 -7.24 -4.97
C PRO A 94 -1.07 -6.05 -5.00
N LEU A 95 -0.51 -4.84 -5.04
CA LEU A 95 -1.28 -3.59 -5.13
C LEU A 95 -1.75 -3.27 -6.55
N GLY A 96 -1.51 -4.17 -7.50
CA GLY A 96 -1.98 -4.08 -8.88
C GLY A 96 -1.22 -5.04 -9.79
N LYS A 97 -1.61 -5.12 -11.06
CA LYS A 97 -0.99 -6.04 -12.04
C LYS A 97 0.53 -5.86 -12.18
N SER A 98 1.01 -4.63 -12.06
CA SER A 98 2.42 -4.26 -12.15
C SER A 98 2.98 -3.64 -10.86
N THR A 99 2.18 -3.65 -9.80
CA THR A 99 2.56 -3.03 -8.52
C THR A 99 2.72 -4.14 -7.48
N PRO A 100 3.96 -4.43 -7.02
CA PRO A 100 4.17 -5.42 -5.99
C PRO A 100 3.49 -5.03 -4.67
N PRO A 101 3.43 -5.95 -3.70
CA PRO A 101 3.01 -5.65 -2.34
C PRO A 101 3.90 -4.61 -1.65
N ALA A 102 3.45 -4.11 -0.49
CA ALA A 102 4.18 -3.08 0.26
C ALA A 102 5.44 -3.64 0.93
N LEU A 103 6.50 -2.83 1.05
CA LEU A 103 7.77 -3.18 1.72
C LEU A 103 7.75 -2.87 3.23
N ASP A 104 6.76 -3.36 3.97
CA ASP A 104 6.66 -3.08 5.41
C ASP A 104 6.42 -4.32 6.26
N HIS A 105 6.65 -4.23 7.57
CA HIS A 105 6.29 -5.19 8.63
C HIS A 105 5.81 -6.60 8.19
N GLY A 106 6.76 -7.48 7.87
CA GLY A 106 6.47 -8.89 7.56
C GLY A 106 6.11 -9.20 6.11
N ALA A 107 6.15 -8.19 5.24
CA ALA A 107 6.03 -8.38 3.80
C ALA A 107 7.17 -9.27 3.28
N ASP A 108 6.78 -10.22 2.43
CA ASP A 108 7.69 -11.07 1.69
C ASP A 108 8.34 -10.24 0.57
N PRO A 109 9.67 -10.02 0.63
CA PRO A 109 10.40 -9.29 -0.40
C PRO A 109 10.31 -9.94 -1.80
N ASP A 110 9.91 -11.22 -1.87
CA ASP A 110 9.82 -12.01 -3.09
C ASP A 110 8.39 -12.17 -3.64
N ALA A 111 7.39 -11.60 -2.95
CA ALA A 111 6.00 -11.70 -3.40
C ALA A 111 5.75 -10.92 -4.71
N ALA A 112 5.63 -11.65 -5.83
CA ALA A 112 5.48 -11.04 -7.14
C ALA A 112 4.04 -10.58 -7.43
N CYS A 113 3.90 -9.51 -8.21
CA CYS A 113 2.65 -9.20 -8.91
C CYS A 113 2.53 -9.97 -10.23
N ASP A 114 1.40 -9.83 -10.94
CA ASP A 114 1.13 -10.53 -12.21
C ASP A 114 2.21 -10.28 -13.28
N ALA A 115 2.86 -9.11 -13.25
CA ALA A 115 3.97 -8.76 -14.14
C ALA A 115 5.34 -9.32 -13.67
N GLY A 116 5.36 -10.19 -12.66
CA GLY A 116 6.58 -10.77 -12.10
C GLY A 116 7.45 -9.77 -11.33
N VAL A 117 6.94 -8.58 -10.97
CA VAL A 117 7.69 -7.57 -10.21
C VAL A 117 7.53 -7.85 -8.73
N THR A 118 8.62 -7.89 -7.98
CA THR A 118 8.63 -8.11 -6.54
C THR A 118 8.92 -6.81 -5.78
N PRO A 119 8.63 -6.73 -4.47
CA PRO A 119 9.04 -5.63 -3.63
C PRO A 119 10.56 -5.37 -3.71
N LEU A 120 11.36 -6.45 -3.76
CA LEU A 120 12.79 -6.36 -4.00
C LEU A 120 13.13 -5.73 -5.36
N SER A 121 12.41 -6.04 -6.45
CA SER A 121 12.57 -5.37 -7.75
C SER A 121 12.44 -3.85 -7.65
N SER A 122 11.42 -3.37 -6.95
CA SER A 122 11.20 -1.93 -6.75
C SER A 122 12.29 -1.29 -5.88
N ALA A 123 12.78 -2.00 -4.85
CA ALA A 123 13.90 -1.53 -4.04
C ALA A 123 15.21 -1.48 -4.84
N VAL A 124 15.42 -2.44 -5.75
CA VAL A 124 16.57 -2.47 -6.65
C VAL A 124 16.55 -1.29 -7.62
N GLU A 125 15.38 -0.96 -8.17
CA GLU A 125 15.20 0.16 -9.10
C GLU A 125 15.36 1.54 -8.43
N CYS A 126 14.70 1.74 -7.28
CA CYS A 126 14.55 3.07 -6.67
C CYS A 126 15.03 3.20 -5.21
N GLY A 127 15.27 2.09 -4.51
CA GLY A 127 15.60 2.06 -3.08
C GLY A 127 17.07 2.33 -2.77
N GLN A 128 17.41 2.51 -1.49
CA GLN A 128 18.79 2.68 -1.04
C GLN A 128 19.54 1.34 -0.98
N LEU A 129 20.86 1.34 -1.16
CA LEU A 129 21.68 0.11 -1.06
C LEU A 129 21.50 -0.61 0.28
N SER A 130 21.35 0.14 1.37
CA SER A 130 21.07 -0.41 2.72
C SER A 130 19.75 -1.17 2.79
N VAL A 131 18.70 -0.67 2.11
CA VAL A 131 17.40 -1.34 2.03
C VAL A 131 17.51 -2.60 1.18
N ILE A 132 18.18 -2.52 0.02
CA ILE A 132 18.41 -3.67 -0.86
C ILE A 132 19.11 -4.79 -0.12
N ARG A 133 20.18 -4.49 0.64
CA ARG A 133 20.90 -5.48 1.47
C ARG A 133 19.97 -6.15 2.48
N LYS A 134 19.21 -5.36 3.25
CA LYS A 134 18.26 -5.90 4.24
C LYS A 134 17.18 -6.81 3.63
N LEU A 135 16.72 -6.50 2.42
CA LEU A 135 15.73 -7.33 1.73
C LEU A 135 16.37 -8.61 1.19
N LEU A 136 17.56 -8.52 0.59
CA LEU A 136 18.30 -9.70 0.12
C LEU A 136 18.72 -10.63 1.26
N ASP A 137 18.90 -10.13 2.48
CA ASP A 137 19.19 -10.98 3.64
C ASP A 137 17.96 -11.78 4.11
N ARG A 138 16.77 -11.47 3.58
CA ARG A 138 15.52 -12.21 3.83
C ARG A 138 15.10 -13.10 2.65
N VAL A 139 15.85 -13.07 1.55
CA VAL A 139 15.57 -13.85 0.33
C VAL A 139 16.65 -14.93 0.19
N GLU A 140 16.23 -16.17 -0.03
CA GLU A 140 17.17 -17.28 -0.23
C GLU A 140 17.82 -17.25 -1.63
N ASP A 141 17.07 -16.82 -2.66
CA ASP A 141 17.53 -16.74 -4.05
C ASP A 141 17.06 -15.45 -4.75
N ALA A 142 17.99 -14.71 -5.35
CA ALA A 142 17.73 -13.44 -6.04
C ALA A 142 17.31 -13.60 -7.51
N SER A 143 16.67 -14.73 -7.87
CA SER A 143 16.32 -15.08 -9.25
C SER A 143 14.96 -14.58 -9.72
N HIS A 144 14.06 -14.25 -8.79
CA HIS A 144 12.74 -13.68 -9.09
C HIS A 144 12.80 -12.16 -9.25
N GLY A 145 11.78 -11.58 -9.87
CA GLY A 145 11.66 -10.11 -9.92
C GLY A 145 12.44 -9.42 -11.04
N TYR A 146 13.09 -10.15 -11.93
CA TYR A 146 13.92 -9.58 -13.01
C TYR A 146 14.94 -8.54 -12.51
N LEU A 147 15.57 -8.80 -11.36
CA LEU A 147 16.34 -7.79 -10.61
C LEU A 147 17.43 -7.11 -11.46
N LEU A 148 18.15 -7.85 -12.29
CA LEU A 148 19.18 -7.28 -13.17
C LEU A 148 18.59 -6.35 -14.24
N HIS A 149 17.40 -6.63 -14.78
CA HIS A 149 16.69 -5.71 -15.68
C HIS A 149 16.32 -4.42 -14.94
N ARG A 150 15.89 -4.55 -13.68
CA ARG A 150 15.50 -3.41 -12.83
C ARG A 150 16.68 -2.52 -12.49
N VAL A 151 17.88 -3.09 -12.27
CA VAL A 151 19.09 -2.30 -12.03
C VAL A 151 19.44 -1.40 -13.22
N VAL A 152 19.15 -1.80 -14.45
CA VAL A 152 19.44 -0.98 -15.64
C VAL A 152 18.69 0.35 -15.59
N HIS A 153 17.46 0.35 -15.05
CA HIS A 153 16.62 1.54 -14.89
C HIS A 153 17.01 2.42 -13.68
N ARG A 154 17.90 1.94 -12.80
CA ARG A 154 18.35 2.68 -11.63
C ARG A 154 19.21 3.89 -12.03
N THR A 155 18.82 5.07 -11.53
CA THR A 155 19.56 6.34 -11.74
C THR A 155 20.47 6.73 -10.57
N ALA A 156 20.36 6.05 -9.43
CA ALA A 156 21.13 6.37 -8.23
C ALA A 156 22.63 6.04 -8.38
N SER A 157 23.45 6.74 -7.59
CA SER A 157 24.83 6.31 -7.31
C SER A 157 24.82 4.86 -6.78
N HIS A 158 25.92 4.13 -6.97
CA HIS A 158 26.08 2.73 -6.56
C HIS A 158 25.36 1.68 -7.42
N ARG A 159 24.93 2.01 -8.65
CA ARG A 159 24.37 1.01 -9.58
C ARG A 159 25.27 -0.23 -9.73
N MET A 160 26.58 -0.03 -9.87
CA MET A 160 27.54 -1.13 -9.97
C MET A 160 27.65 -1.96 -8.69
N ASP A 161 27.54 -1.33 -7.52
CA ASP A 161 27.57 -2.05 -6.24
C ASP A 161 26.32 -2.92 -6.08
N VAL A 162 25.16 -2.43 -6.56
CA VAL A 162 23.93 -3.23 -6.61
C VAL A 162 24.06 -4.38 -7.60
N VAL A 163 24.61 -4.18 -8.80
CA VAL A 163 24.87 -5.28 -9.76
C VAL A 163 25.73 -6.36 -9.11
N LYS A 164 26.89 -5.97 -8.54
CA LYS A 164 27.78 -6.91 -7.86
C LYS A 164 27.06 -7.68 -6.76
N LEU A 165 26.34 -6.96 -5.90
CA LEU A 165 25.56 -7.55 -4.82
C LEU A 165 24.52 -8.57 -5.32
N LEU A 166 23.82 -8.29 -6.42
CA LEU A 166 22.85 -9.21 -6.97
C LEU A 166 23.50 -10.45 -7.59
N LEU A 167 24.62 -10.29 -8.29
CA LEU A 167 25.39 -11.41 -8.84
C LEU A 167 25.95 -12.31 -7.74
N ASP A 168 26.46 -11.72 -6.66
CA ASP A 168 26.94 -12.45 -5.47
C ASP A 168 25.80 -13.24 -4.78
N ARG A 169 24.54 -12.83 -5.00
CA ARG A 169 23.33 -13.49 -4.48
C ARG A 169 22.64 -14.39 -5.52
N GLY A 170 23.32 -14.72 -6.63
CA GLY A 170 22.83 -15.69 -7.61
C GLY A 170 21.87 -15.15 -8.66
N ALA A 171 21.71 -13.83 -8.80
CA ALA A 171 20.80 -13.27 -9.79
C ALA A 171 21.17 -13.70 -11.23
N PRO A 172 20.21 -14.23 -12.02
CA PRO A 172 20.48 -14.82 -13.32
C PRO A 172 20.80 -13.78 -14.39
N VAL A 173 22.04 -13.77 -14.87
CA VAL A 173 22.55 -12.83 -15.88
C VAL A 173 21.80 -12.91 -17.22
N ASN A 174 21.38 -14.12 -17.59
CA ASN A 174 20.77 -14.41 -18.90
C ASN A 174 19.26 -14.58 -18.84
N GLN A 175 18.60 -14.13 -17.76
CA GLN A 175 17.15 -14.19 -17.67
C GLN A 175 16.52 -13.33 -18.78
N VAL A 176 15.41 -13.80 -19.35
CA VAL A 176 14.64 -13.04 -20.34
C VAL A 176 13.38 -12.51 -19.65
N MET A 177 13.12 -11.21 -19.78
CA MET A 177 11.88 -10.57 -19.33
C MET A 177 10.83 -10.68 -20.46
N TYR A 178 9.70 -11.32 -20.18
CA TYR A 178 8.59 -11.56 -21.12
C TYR A 178 7.46 -10.55 -20.95
#